data_AF-A0A848DS87-F1
#
_entry.id   AF-A0A848DS87-F1
#
_cell.length_a   1.000
_cell.length_b   1.000
_cell.length_c   1.000
_cell.angle_alpha   90.00
_cell.angle_beta   90.00
_cell.angle_gamma   90.00
#
_symmetry.space_group_name_H-M   'P 1'
#
loop_
_entity.id
_entity.type
_entity.pdbx_description
1 polymer ?
#
loop_
_entity_poly.entity_id
_entity_poly.type
_entity_poly.pdbx_seq_one_letter_code
_entity_poly.pdbx_strand_id
1 'polypeptide(L)' 'MYYATCAAVRAAGAAPIHAGDPGYRRALDRDGDGVGCAGD' A
#
# COMPACT_ATOMS: atom_id res chain seq x y z
N MET A 1 -0.52 -4.33 12.38
CA MET A 1 -1.49 -4.67 11.31
C MET A 1 -0.91 -4.25 9.97
N TYR A 2 -1.04 -5.08 8.94
CA TYR A 2 -0.64 -4.75 7.56
C TYR A 2 -1.83 -4.97 6.62
N TYR A 3 -1.94 -4.17 5.55
CA TYR A 3 -3.03 -4.34 4.60
C TYR A 3 -2.80 -5.58 3.73
N ALA A 4 -3.84 -6.43 3.64
CA ALA A 4 -3.77 -7.68 2.90
C ALA A 4 -3.79 -7.48 1.37
N THR A 5 -4.33 -6.36 0.88
CA THR A 5 -4.46 -6.04 -0.56
C THR A 5 -4.55 -4.53 -0.77
N CYS A 6 -4.26 -4.07 -1.99
CA CYS A 6 -4.51 -2.69 -2.39
C CYS A 6 -5.99 -2.29 -2.35
N ALA A 7 -6.91 -3.27 -2.43
CA ALA A 7 -8.32 -3.01 -2.20
C ALA A 7 -8.59 -2.61 -0.74
N ALA A 8 -7.94 -3.27 0.23
CA ALA A 8 -8.06 -2.89 1.64
C ALA A 8 -7.45 -1.50 1.92
N VAL A 9 -6.30 -1.19 1.31
CA VAL A 9 -5.68 0.14 1.40
C VAL A 9 -6.63 1.23 0.85
N ARG A 10 -7.20 1.02 -0.34
CA ARG A 10 -8.17 1.94 -0.95
C ARG A 10 -9.46 2.05 -0.16
N ALA A 11 -10.00 0.94 0.34
CA ALA A 11 -11.21 0.92 1.16
C ALA A 11 -11.02 1.67 2.48
N ALA A 12 -9.81 1.64 3.04
CA ALA A 12 -9.44 2.43 4.21
C ALA A 12 -9.13 3.91 3.90
N GLY A 13 -9.10 4.30 2.61
CA GLY A 13 -8.69 5.65 2.20
C GLY A 13 -7.20 5.93 2.42
N ALA A 14 -6.38 4.90 2.60
CA ALA A 14 -4.95 4.98 2.86
C ALA A 14 -4.10 4.85 1.58
N ALA A 15 -4.73 4.87 0.39
CA ALA A 15 -4.03 4.79 -0.89
C ALA A 15 -3.74 6.21 -1.40
N PRO A 16 -2.53 6.50 -1.91
CA PRO A 16 -1.34 5.63 -1.95
C PRO A 16 -0.71 5.39 -0.58
N ILE A 17 -0.25 4.15 -0.31
CA ILE A 17 0.40 3.82 0.97
C ILE A 17 1.93 3.92 0.84
N HIS A 18 2.59 4.64 1.74
CA HIS A 18 4.02 4.88 1.62
C HIS A 18 4.85 3.94 2.50
N ALA A 19 6.10 3.71 2.11
CA ALA A 19 7.08 2.99 2.92
C ALA A 19 7.30 3.71 4.27
N GLY A 20 6.71 3.16 5.33
CA GLY A 20 6.70 3.75 6.67
C GLY A 20 5.29 3.87 7.27
N ASP A 21 4.26 3.82 6.44
CA ASP A 21 2.88 3.85 6.91
C ASP A 21 2.50 2.55 7.65
N PRO A 22 1.73 2.64 8.75
CA PRO A 22 1.17 1.48 9.42
C PRO A 22 0.19 0.78 8.49
N GLY A 23 0.60 -0.36 7.93
CA GLY A 23 -0.15 -1.00 6.87
C GLY A 23 0.69 -1.38 5.67
N TYR A 24 1.81 -0.65 5.46
CA TYR A 24 2.68 -0.83 4.32
C TYR A 24 3.36 -2.19 4.36
N ARG A 25 3.44 -2.82 3.19
CA ARG A 25 4.25 -4.00 2.97
C ARG A 25 4.77 -3.95 1.54
N ARG A 26 5.98 -4.46 1.33
CA ARG A 26 6.60 -4.55 0.01
C ARG A 26 5.77 -5.32 -1.02
N ALA A 27 4.87 -6.19 -0.58
CA ALA A 27 3.92 -6.88 -1.47
C ALA A 27 2.78 -5.99 -2.00
N LEU A 28 2.63 -4.75 -1.53
CA LEU A 28 1.70 -3.75 -2.09
C LEU A 28 2.37 -2.82 -3.11
N ASP A 29 3.71 -2.83 -3.11
CA ASP A 29 4.63 -1.99 -3.87
C ASP A 29 5.30 -2.89 -4.92
N ARG A 30 4.61 -3.08 -6.05
CA ARG A 30 4.99 -4.08 -7.07
C ARG A 30 6.24 -3.65 -7.84
N ASP A 31 6.40 -2.35 -8.01
CA ASP A 31 7.50 -1.65 -8.68
C ASP A 31 8.66 -1.34 -7.73
N GLY A 32 8.43 -1.27 -6.41
CA GLY A 32 9.52 -1.16 -5.45
C GLY A 32 9.97 0.28 -5.21
N ASP A 33 9.15 1.26 -5.56
CA ASP A 33 9.49 2.68 -5.48
C ASP A 33 9.24 3.26 -4.07
N GLY A 34 8.57 2.48 -3.21
CA GLY A 34 8.21 2.89 -1.86
C GLY A 34 6.77 3.41 -1.75
N VAL A 35 5.96 3.29 -2.81
CA VAL A 35 4.57 3.73 -2.87
C VAL A 35 3.68 2.57 -3.31
N GLY A 36 3.11 1.88 -2.33
CA GLY A 36 2.18 0.79 -2.60
C GLY A 36 0.82 1.30 -3.08
N CYS A 37 0.25 0.60 -4.05
CA CYS A 37 -1.11 0.83 -4.56
C CYS A 37 -1.34 2.22 -5.21
N ALA A 38 -0.28 2.87 -5.70
CA ALA A 38 -0.31 4.23 -6.24
C ALA A 38 -1.02 4.37 -7.60
N GLY A 39 -1.20 3.29 -8.36
CA GLY A 39 -1.90 3.34 -9.64
C GLY A 39 -1.23 2.49 -10.71
N ASP A 40 -1.35 1.17 -10.58
CA ASP A 40 -1.22 0.21 -11.68
C ASP A 40 -2.54 -0.56 -11.84
#